data_AF-A0A2V8C6R0-F1
#
_entry.id   AF-A0A2V8C6R0-F1
#
_cell.length_a   1.000
_cell.length_b   1.000
_cell.length_c   1.000
_cell.angle_alpha   90.00
_cell.angle_beta   90.00
_cell.angle_gamma   90.00
#
_symmetry.space_group_name_H-M   'P 1'
#
loop_
_entity.id
_entity.type
_entity.pdbx_description
1 polymer ?
#
loop_
_entity_poly.entity_id
_entity_poly.type
_entity_poly.pdbx_seq_one_letter_code
_entity_poly.pdbx_strand_id
1 'polypeptide(L)'
;RALFFDDSVAVGYIPGAPFLELAAHDPQQGVVFYTLDQASTPPAFTRRTSCLSCHVSASTENVPGMIVRTNTVGDAGDVMPHSDTHDVNHRTPHPDRWGGWLVTSEGPTPYSQRAHSGNITFSGRGNTSNQVFVDWISNPPDARGYPAASSDVVALLVFDHQMHAINLLTRLNWESRVAASGGRAGASADGNVRHLVDELADYLLFIGEARLPVPLAARPGFAEHLEARIPKDRRGRSFAQLDLVSRLMRYPCSYIVYSAAFDGLPSSAKRAVYARMLEILSGRDSRAAYAHLTSDDRRAVLEILRDTKPDFPPS
;
A
#
# COMPACT_ATOMS: atom_id res chain seq x y z
N ARG A 1 0.42 5.34 18.03
CA ARG A 1 -0.72 4.97 17.15
C ARG A 1 -0.37 3.64 16.48
N ALA A 2 -1.26 2.65 16.54
CA ALA A 2 -1.14 1.41 15.78
C ALA A 2 -2.07 1.44 14.57
N LEU A 3 -1.64 0.87 13.46
CA LEU A 3 -2.44 0.72 12.25
C LEU A 3 -2.71 -0.77 12.00
N PHE A 4 -3.97 -1.09 11.76
CA PHE A 4 -4.43 -2.40 11.30
C PHE A 4 -5.06 -2.21 9.92
N PHE A 5 -4.91 -3.17 9.03
CA PHE A 5 -5.43 -3.02 7.68
C PHE A 5 -5.78 -4.35 7.05
N ASP A 6 -6.64 -4.26 6.04
CA ASP A 6 -6.74 -5.24 4.97
C ASP A 6 -6.80 -4.56 3.60
N ASP A 7 -7.25 -5.27 2.56
CA ASP A 7 -7.35 -4.75 1.20
C ASP A 7 -8.48 -3.72 0.98
N SER A 8 -9.29 -3.44 2.00
CA SER A 8 -10.44 -2.52 1.89
C SER A 8 -10.55 -1.52 3.03
N VAL A 9 -9.98 -1.80 4.21
CA VAL A 9 -10.11 -0.95 5.40
C VAL A 9 -8.75 -0.78 6.09
N ALA A 10 -8.45 0.45 6.53
CA ALA A 10 -7.42 0.71 7.53
C ALA A 10 -8.05 1.29 8.80
N VAL A 11 -7.55 0.84 9.96
CA VAL A 11 -8.00 1.23 11.29
C VAL A 11 -6.81 1.79 12.08
N GLY A 12 -6.92 3.05 12.50
CA GLY A 12 -6.02 3.69 13.44
C GLY A 12 -6.51 3.55 14.87
N TYR A 13 -5.63 3.04 15.73
CA TYR A 13 -5.88 2.84 17.15
C TYR A 13 -4.85 3.56 18.03
N ILE A 14 -5.34 4.25 19.04
CA ILE A 14 -4.54 4.84 20.11
C ILE A 14 -5.23 4.50 21.44
N PRO A 15 -4.59 3.74 22.34
CA PRO A 15 -5.10 3.46 23.67
C PRO A 15 -5.47 4.76 24.40
N GLY A 16 -6.68 4.80 24.95
CA GLY A 16 -7.19 5.97 25.69
C GLY A 16 -7.62 7.16 24.84
N ALA A 17 -7.45 7.12 23.51
CA ALA A 17 -8.03 8.13 22.64
C ALA A 17 -9.56 7.96 22.55
N PRO A 18 -10.32 9.05 22.30
CA PRO A 18 -11.78 8.96 22.23
C PRO A 18 -12.28 8.13 21.05
N PHE A 19 -11.53 8.08 19.94
CA PHE A 19 -11.99 7.47 18.70
C PHE A 19 -11.03 6.40 18.17
N LEU A 20 -11.59 5.35 17.55
CA LEU A 20 -10.93 4.66 16.44
C LEU A 20 -11.08 5.51 15.19
N GLU A 21 -10.02 5.59 14.40
CA GLU A 21 -10.04 6.25 13.08
C GLU A 21 -10.12 5.16 12.02
N LEU A 22 -11.01 5.30 11.04
CA LEU A 22 -11.16 4.33 9.97
C LEU A 22 -11.15 5.01 8.61
N ALA A 23 -10.51 4.36 7.65
CA ALA A 23 -10.58 4.70 6.25
C ALA A 23 -10.98 3.42 5.50
N ALA A 24 -12.18 3.44 4.90
CA ALA A 24 -12.77 2.30 4.23
C ALA A 24 -12.99 2.63 2.76
N HIS A 25 -12.54 1.77 1.86
CA HIS A 25 -12.73 1.95 0.43
C HIS A 25 -14.10 1.44 -0.01
N ASP A 26 -14.91 2.32 -0.61
CA ASP A 26 -16.16 1.99 -1.29
C ASP A 26 -15.90 1.89 -2.81
N PRO A 27 -16.25 0.79 -3.50
CA PRO A 27 -16.00 0.60 -4.93
C PRO A 27 -16.60 1.67 -5.86
N GLN A 28 -17.59 2.44 -5.40
CA GLN A 28 -18.19 3.52 -6.16
C GLN A 28 -17.70 4.89 -5.72
N GLN A 29 -17.49 5.12 -4.42
CA GLN A 29 -17.15 6.44 -3.88
C GLN A 29 -15.65 6.64 -3.69
N GLY A 30 -14.83 5.60 -3.60
CA GLY A 30 -13.43 5.71 -3.14
C GLY A 30 -13.33 5.63 -1.61
N VAL A 31 -12.27 6.18 -1.03
CA VAL A 31 -12.05 6.10 0.42
C VAL A 31 -13.01 7.02 1.18
N VAL A 32 -13.69 6.44 2.18
CA VAL A 32 -14.59 7.12 3.10
C VAL A 32 -14.05 7.02 4.52
N PHE A 33 -14.01 8.15 5.23
CA PHE A 33 -13.47 8.24 6.57
C PHE A 33 -14.55 8.16 7.64
N TYR A 34 -14.29 7.38 8.68
CA TYR A 34 -15.18 7.20 9.83
C TYR A 34 -14.42 7.35 11.14
N THR A 35 -15.13 7.70 12.19
CA THR A 35 -14.69 7.56 13.57
C THR A 35 -15.67 6.68 14.33
N LEU A 36 -15.16 5.84 15.23
CA LEU A 36 -15.98 5.09 16.20
C LEU A 36 -15.54 5.52 17.60
N ASP A 37 -16.48 5.97 18.44
CA ASP A 37 -16.20 6.28 19.84
C ASP A 37 -15.86 4.99 20.60
N GLN A 38 -14.64 4.91 21.14
CA GLN A 38 -14.12 3.70 21.80
C GLN A 38 -14.93 3.31 23.05
N ALA A 39 -15.64 4.24 23.67
CA ALA A 39 -16.49 4.00 24.84
C ALA A 39 -17.96 3.72 24.49
N SER A 40 -18.35 3.91 23.22
CA SER A 40 -19.75 3.81 22.79
C SER A 40 -20.26 2.37 22.79
N THR A 41 -21.42 2.16 23.42
CA THR A 41 -22.12 0.87 23.46
C THR A 41 -23.61 1.09 23.15
N PRO A 42 -24.18 0.54 22.05
CA PRO A 42 -23.48 -0.24 21.02
C PRO A 42 -22.51 0.62 20.20
N PRO A 43 -21.45 0.02 19.61
CA PRO A 43 -20.50 0.75 18.77
C PRO A 43 -21.21 1.38 17.56
N ALA A 44 -20.89 2.65 17.28
CA ALA A 44 -21.48 3.40 16.17
C ALA A 44 -20.41 4.11 15.33
N PHE A 45 -20.41 3.84 14.03
CA PHE A 45 -19.54 4.53 13.07
C PHE A 45 -20.15 5.88 12.67
N THR A 46 -19.34 6.95 12.77
CA THR A 46 -19.72 8.28 12.31
C THR A 46 -18.85 8.68 11.13
N ARG A 47 -19.45 8.92 9.96
CA ARG A 47 -18.73 9.42 8.78
C ARG A 47 -18.17 10.82 9.08
N ARG A 48 -16.91 11.06 8.71
CA ARG A 48 -16.23 12.36 8.88
C ARG A 48 -15.79 12.90 7.52
N THR A 49 -16.09 14.17 7.27
CA THR A 49 -15.61 14.91 6.10
C THR A 49 -14.45 15.84 6.43
N SER A 50 -14.21 16.14 7.71
CA SER A 50 -13.07 16.96 8.14
C SER A 50 -11.73 16.33 7.77
N CYS A 51 -11.64 15.00 7.69
CA CYS A 51 -10.44 14.30 7.24
C CYS A 51 -10.04 14.66 5.79
N LEU A 52 -11.00 15.08 4.96
CA LEU A 52 -10.75 15.40 3.55
C LEU A 52 -9.85 16.61 3.36
N SER A 53 -9.72 17.50 4.35
CA SER A 53 -8.81 18.65 4.27
C SER A 53 -7.35 18.25 4.10
N CYS A 54 -6.97 17.08 4.62
CA CYS A 54 -5.61 16.52 4.50
C CYS A 54 -5.57 15.31 3.56
N HIS A 55 -6.66 14.55 3.46
CA HIS A 55 -6.72 13.30 2.69
C HIS A 55 -7.15 13.47 1.23
N VAL A 56 -7.32 14.71 0.75
CA VAL A 56 -7.46 15.03 -0.68
C VAL A 56 -6.29 15.95 -1.06
N SER A 57 -5.22 15.36 -1.58
CA SER A 57 -4.01 16.09 -1.97
C SER A 57 -3.33 15.43 -3.16
N ALA A 58 -2.27 16.05 -3.69
CA ALA A 58 -1.45 15.44 -4.74
C ALA A 58 -0.91 14.05 -4.31
N SER A 59 -0.55 13.91 -3.03
CA SER A 59 -0.12 12.67 -2.36
C SER A 59 -1.11 11.50 -2.53
N THR A 60 -2.40 11.83 -2.65
CA THR A 60 -3.49 10.86 -2.75
C THR A 60 -4.13 10.86 -4.13
N GLU A 61 -3.37 11.18 -5.17
CA GLU A 61 -3.88 11.27 -6.55
C GLU A 61 -5.05 12.27 -6.70
N ASN A 62 -5.12 13.28 -5.83
CA ASN A 62 -6.20 14.26 -5.73
C ASN A 62 -7.60 13.62 -5.53
N VAL A 63 -7.66 12.45 -4.90
CA VAL A 63 -8.89 11.82 -4.43
C VAL A 63 -8.85 11.66 -2.91
N PRO A 64 -10.01 11.48 -2.24
CA PRO A 64 -10.04 10.98 -0.86
C PRO A 64 -9.26 9.67 -0.80
N GLY A 65 -8.14 9.67 -0.09
CA GLY A 65 -7.19 8.57 -0.18
C GLY A 65 -6.35 8.33 1.06
N MET A 66 -5.58 7.26 1.00
CA MET A 66 -4.71 6.79 2.06
C MET A 66 -3.34 7.44 1.93
N ILE A 67 -2.75 7.82 3.06
CA ILE A 67 -1.43 8.46 3.11
C ILE A 67 -0.50 7.59 3.94
N VAL A 68 0.61 7.21 3.35
CA VAL A 68 1.76 6.67 4.08
C VAL A 68 2.89 7.67 3.90
N ARG A 69 3.38 8.22 5.01
CA ARG A 69 4.35 9.31 4.98
C ARG A 69 5.52 9.02 5.90
N THR A 70 6.71 9.28 5.42
CA THR A 70 7.92 9.32 6.23
C THR A 70 8.21 10.76 6.64
N ASN A 71 8.65 10.94 7.88
CA ASN A 71 9.00 12.25 8.43
C ASN A 71 10.36 12.18 9.12
N THR A 72 11.10 13.28 9.09
CA THR A 72 12.20 13.48 10.04
C THR A 72 11.61 13.91 11.38
N VAL A 73 11.91 13.17 12.44
CA VAL A 73 11.32 13.40 13.77
C VAL A 73 12.38 13.75 14.81
N GLY A 74 12.05 14.70 15.68
CA GLY A 74 12.86 15.07 16.83
C GLY A 74 12.75 14.08 17.98
N ASP A 75 13.57 14.25 19.02
CA ASP A 75 13.55 13.37 20.22
C ASP A 75 12.22 13.39 20.98
N ALA A 76 11.38 14.42 20.79
CA ALA A 76 10.04 14.48 21.38
C ALA A 76 8.97 13.82 20.49
N GLY A 77 9.35 13.24 19.34
CA GLY A 77 8.45 12.62 18.37
C GLY A 77 7.69 13.62 17.48
N ASP A 78 8.03 14.91 17.56
CA ASP A 78 7.52 15.95 16.69
C ASP A 78 8.19 15.93 15.32
N VAL A 79 7.44 16.26 14.27
CA VAL A 79 8.00 16.43 12.93
C VAL A 79 8.89 17.67 12.93
N MET A 80 10.14 17.51 12.52
CA MET A 80 11.09 18.61 12.52
C MET A 80 10.67 19.70 11.52
N PRO A 81 10.73 20.99 11.89
CA PRO A 81 10.47 22.07 10.95
C PRO A 81 11.46 22.07 9.78
N HIS A 82 10.99 22.35 8.56
CA HIS A 82 11.81 22.46 7.35
C HIS A 82 12.59 21.19 6.96
N SER A 83 12.25 20.03 7.54
CA SER A 83 12.81 18.76 7.12
C SER A 83 12.04 18.16 5.95
N ASP A 84 12.71 17.33 5.15
CA ASP A 84 12.07 16.59 4.08
C ASP A 84 11.01 15.62 4.63
N THR A 85 9.85 15.63 3.98
CA THR A 85 8.73 14.71 4.19
C THR A 85 8.29 14.24 2.82
N HIS A 86 8.10 12.94 2.64
CA HIS A 86 7.60 12.41 1.39
C HIS A 86 6.74 11.17 1.60
N ASP A 87 5.93 10.89 0.59
CA ASP A 87 5.03 9.75 0.60
C ASP A 87 5.79 8.45 0.31
N VAL A 88 5.34 7.38 0.94
CA VAL A 88 5.94 6.06 0.85
C VAL A 88 5.00 5.16 0.05
N ASN A 89 5.56 4.50 -0.95
CA ASN A 89 4.91 3.40 -1.65
C ASN A 89 5.98 2.34 -2.02
N HIS A 90 5.61 1.32 -2.81
CA HIS A 90 6.55 0.25 -3.15
C HIS A 90 7.79 0.71 -3.98
N ARG A 91 7.75 1.87 -4.62
CA ARG A 91 8.86 2.45 -5.41
C ARG A 91 9.84 3.24 -4.54
N THR A 92 9.44 3.63 -3.34
CA THR A 92 10.28 4.41 -2.42
C THR A 92 11.50 3.58 -2.01
N PRO A 93 12.74 4.07 -2.17
CA PRO A 93 13.93 3.37 -1.67
C PRO A 93 13.84 3.10 -0.17
N HIS A 94 14.36 1.97 0.29
CA HIS A 94 14.27 1.57 1.71
C HIS A 94 14.79 2.62 2.71
N PRO A 95 15.93 3.30 2.49
CA PRO A 95 16.43 4.33 3.42
C PRO A 95 15.44 5.47 3.64
N ASP A 96 14.64 5.74 2.62
CA ASP A 96 13.68 6.83 2.56
C ASP A 96 12.31 6.43 3.13
N ARG A 97 12.21 5.29 3.84
CA ARG A 97 10.94 4.83 4.42
C ARG A 97 10.83 5.05 5.93
N TRP A 98 9.59 5.30 6.36
CA TRP A 98 9.07 5.12 7.71
C TRP A 98 9.68 5.95 8.85
N GLY A 99 10.34 7.07 8.56
CA GLY A 99 10.70 8.05 9.58
C GLY A 99 9.47 8.51 10.38
N GLY A 100 9.58 8.51 11.70
CA GLY A 100 8.45 8.76 12.62
C GLY A 100 7.56 7.54 12.89
N TRP A 101 7.87 6.36 12.34
CA TRP A 101 7.15 5.12 12.61
C TRP A 101 7.94 4.23 13.56
N LEU A 102 7.21 3.46 14.36
CA LEU A 102 7.75 2.31 15.06
C LEU A 102 7.80 1.10 14.12
N VAL A 103 9.00 0.69 13.74
CA VAL A 103 9.27 -0.44 12.85
C VAL A 103 10.13 -1.44 13.59
N THR A 104 9.50 -2.41 14.26
CA THR A 104 10.24 -3.53 14.84
C THR A 104 10.59 -4.52 13.73
N SER A 105 11.87 -4.87 13.57
CA SER A 105 12.31 -5.80 12.54
C SER A 105 13.01 -7.02 13.14
N GLU A 106 12.71 -8.21 12.61
CA GLU A 106 13.52 -9.43 12.76
C GLU A 106 14.52 -9.59 11.59
N GLY A 107 14.74 -8.54 10.79
CA GLY A 107 15.64 -8.57 9.63
C GLY A 107 17.13 -8.64 10.02
N PRO A 108 17.99 -9.27 9.20
CA PRO A 108 19.41 -9.38 9.48
C PRO A 108 20.08 -8.00 9.49
N THR A 109 21.08 -7.82 10.36
CA THR A 109 21.97 -6.66 10.33
C THR A 109 22.64 -6.58 8.94
N PRO A 110 22.70 -5.40 8.30
CA PRO A 110 22.45 -4.06 8.85
C PRO A 110 21.02 -3.51 8.67
N TYR A 111 20.07 -4.29 8.15
CA TYR A 111 18.74 -3.76 7.80
C TYR A 111 18.01 -3.16 8.99
N SER A 112 17.98 -3.91 10.10
CA SER A 112 17.40 -3.50 11.38
C SER A 112 18.03 -2.24 11.99
N GLN A 113 19.23 -1.85 11.56
CA GLN A 113 19.96 -0.73 12.15
C GLN A 113 19.88 0.56 11.33
N ARG A 114 19.96 0.49 9.99
CA ARG A 114 20.11 1.70 9.15
C ARG A 114 19.51 1.61 7.74
N ALA A 115 18.79 0.54 7.38
CA ALA A 115 18.26 0.44 6.02
C ALA A 115 16.97 1.21 5.80
N HIS A 116 16.37 1.79 6.85
CA HIS A 116 15.18 2.65 6.80
C HIS A 116 15.25 3.71 7.90
N SER A 117 14.37 4.70 7.85
CA SER A 117 14.31 5.83 8.80
C SER A 117 13.42 5.58 10.02
N GLY A 118 12.71 4.44 10.08
CA GLY A 118 11.95 4.03 11.27
C GLY A 118 12.82 3.83 12.51
N ASN A 119 12.27 4.15 13.69
CA ASN A 119 12.94 4.13 15.00
C ASN A 119 14.19 5.04 15.11
N ILE A 120 14.27 6.08 14.28
CA ILE A 120 15.33 7.09 14.34
C ILE A 120 14.72 8.44 14.73
N THR A 121 15.31 9.08 15.74
CA THR A 121 15.08 10.49 16.05
C THR A 121 16.36 11.29 15.89
N PHE A 122 16.20 12.58 15.62
CA PHE A 122 17.30 13.51 15.38
C PHE A 122 17.32 14.61 16.43
N SER A 123 18.49 14.91 16.97
CA SER A 123 18.70 16.10 17.79
C SER A 123 20.11 16.67 17.63
N GLY A 124 20.35 17.84 18.23
CA GLY A 124 21.67 18.48 18.22
C GLY A 124 22.78 17.66 18.89
N ARG A 125 22.45 16.51 19.51
CA ARG A 125 23.38 15.58 20.15
C ARG A 125 23.68 14.33 19.31
N GLY A 126 23.07 14.20 18.13
CA GLY A 126 23.17 13.04 17.25
C GLY A 126 21.83 12.33 17.08
N ASN A 127 21.89 11.08 16.61
CA ASN A 127 20.70 10.28 16.33
C ASN A 127 20.51 9.22 17.42
N THR A 128 19.27 9.01 17.86
CA THR A 128 18.94 7.94 18.81
C THR A 128 18.85 6.59 18.09
N SER A 129 19.36 5.52 18.72
CA SER A 129 19.36 4.16 18.17
C SER A 129 18.00 3.46 18.32
N ASN A 130 17.66 2.62 17.34
CA ASN A 130 16.47 1.76 17.27
C ASN A 130 16.17 1.02 18.59
N GLN A 131 17.19 0.51 19.28
CA GLN A 131 17.03 -0.28 20.51
C GLN A 131 16.32 0.49 21.64
N VAL A 132 16.56 1.81 21.73
CA VAL A 132 15.94 2.66 22.77
C VAL A 132 14.43 2.74 22.59
N PHE A 133 13.95 2.77 21.34
CA PHE A 133 12.51 2.77 21.02
C PHE A 133 11.84 1.44 21.34
N VAL A 134 12.51 0.33 21.02
CA VAL A 134 11.99 -1.02 21.31
C VAL A 134 11.87 -1.24 22.81
N ASP A 135 12.91 -0.85 23.57
CA ASP A 135 12.90 -0.94 25.03
C ASP A 135 11.81 -0.04 25.63
N TRP A 136 11.62 1.17 25.10
CA TRP A 136 10.59 2.09 25.57
C TRP A 136 9.16 1.52 25.40
N ILE A 137 8.78 1.05 24.19
CA ILE A 137 7.41 0.55 23.98
C ILE A 137 7.14 -0.80 24.66
N SER A 138 8.18 -1.59 24.94
CA SER A 138 8.04 -2.87 25.65
C SER A 138 7.81 -2.68 27.15
N ASN A 139 7.94 -1.45 27.67
CA ASN A 139 7.80 -1.14 29.08
C ASN A 139 6.54 -0.29 29.38
N PRO A 140 5.93 -0.43 30.58
CA PRO A 140 4.84 0.45 31.02
C PRO A 140 5.28 1.92 31.13
N PRO A 141 4.41 2.90 30.81
CA PRO A 141 2.98 2.73 30.50
C PRO A 141 2.67 2.39 29.04
N ASP A 142 3.63 2.53 28.13
CA ASP A 142 3.44 2.47 26.67
C ASP A 142 3.14 1.05 26.14
N ALA A 143 3.57 0.01 26.86
CA ALA A 143 3.15 -1.36 26.59
C ALA A 143 1.65 -1.63 26.87
N ARG A 144 0.95 -0.73 27.60
CA ARG A 144 -0.44 -0.97 28.00
C ARG A 144 -1.41 -0.55 26.89
N GLY A 145 -2.19 -1.51 26.42
CA GLY A 145 -3.41 -1.26 25.64
C GLY A 145 -3.29 -1.55 24.15
N TYR A 146 -2.08 -1.68 23.58
CA TYR A 146 -1.93 -2.15 22.20
C TYR A 146 -2.14 -3.68 22.09
N PRO A 147 -2.86 -4.18 21.07
CA PRO A 147 -3.02 -5.61 20.84
C PRO A 147 -1.71 -6.36 20.56
N ALA A 148 -0.67 -5.65 20.11
CA ALA A 148 0.67 -6.20 19.89
C ALA A 148 1.73 -5.15 20.26
N ALA A 149 2.85 -5.60 20.83
CA ALA A 149 3.99 -4.75 21.19
C ALA A 149 4.99 -4.53 20.04
N SER A 150 4.72 -5.12 18.87
CA SER A 150 5.62 -5.08 17.72
C SER A 150 4.85 -4.88 16.41
N SER A 151 5.51 -4.19 15.47
CA SER A 151 5.15 -4.04 14.07
C SER A 151 5.67 -5.22 13.23
N ASP A 152 5.37 -5.22 11.93
CA ASP A 152 5.91 -6.17 10.96
C ASP A 152 6.39 -5.40 9.73
N VAL A 153 7.69 -5.50 9.42
CA VAL A 153 8.29 -4.83 8.27
C VAL A 153 7.66 -5.28 6.95
N VAL A 154 7.31 -6.56 6.81
CA VAL A 154 6.69 -7.09 5.60
C VAL A 154 5.25 -6.60 5.50
N ALA A 155 4.52 -6.55 6.61
CA ALA A 155 3.19 -5.94 6.62
C ALA A 155 3.24 -4.46 6.23
N LEU A 156 4.25 -3.70 6.66
CA LEU A 156 4.45 -2.32 6.23
C LEU A 156 4.74 -2.21 4.73
N LEU A 157 5.57 -3.09 4.16
CA LEU A 157 5.80 -3.11 2.70
C LEU A 157 4.52 -3.40 1.92
N VAL A 158 3.69 -4.33 2.40
CA VAL A 158 2.37 -4.61 1.82
C VAL A 158 1.45 -3.40 1.96
N PHE A 159 1.42 -2.76 3.13
CA PHE A 159 0.65 -1.56 3.40
C PHE A 159 1.04 -0.40 2.48
N ASP A 160 2.34 -0.11 2.34
CA ASP A 160 2.89 0.90 1.42
C ASP A 160 2.37 0.69 -0.01
N HIS A 161 2.40 -0.57 -0.48
CA HIS A 161 1.90 -0.91 -1.81
C HIS A 161 0.39 -0.66 -1.94
N GLN A 162 -0.40 -1.20 -1.00
CA GLN A 162 -1.87 -1.17 -1.04
C GLN A 162 -2.42 0.25 -0.98
N MET A 163 -1.90 1.10 -0.08
CA MET A 163 -2.45 2.44 0.14
C MET A 163 -2.39 3.28 -1.14
N HIS A 164 -1.28 3.22 -1.87
CA HIS A 164 -1.15 3.93 -3.14
C HIS A 164 -1.94 3.25 -4.27
N ALA A 165 -2.00 1.91 -4.32
CA ALA A 165 -2.83 1.20 -5.31
C ALA A 165 -4.31 1.60 -5.21
N ILE A 166 -4.84 1.72 -3.99
CA ILE A 166 -6.23 2.15 -3.74
C ILE A 166 -6.47 3.59 -4.22
N ASN A 167 -5.50 4.49 -4.05
CA ASN A 167 -5.60 5.86 -4.56
C ASN A 167 -5.67 5.89 -6.10
N LEU A 168 -4.79 5.13 -6.78
CA LEU A 168 -4.80 5.00 -8.24
C LEU A 168 -6.12 4.42 -8.76
N LEU A 169 -6.63 3.37 -8.11
CA LEU A 169 -7.91 2.75 -8.46
C LEU A 169 -9.08 3.73 -8.32
N THR A 170 -9.13 4.44 -7.20
CA THR A 170 -10.15 5.46 -6.95
C THR A 170 -10.09 6.55 -8.01
N ARG A 171 -8.90 7.05 -8.32
CA ARG A 171 -8.71 8.10 -9.33
C ARG A 171 -9.12 7.64 -10.73
N LEU A 172 -8.68 6.46 -11.16
CA LEU A 172 -9.07 5.89 -12.44
C LEU A 172 -10.58 5.69 -12.54
N ASN A 173 -11.23 5.20 -11.49
CA ASN A 173 -12.68 5.01 -11.44
C ASN A 173 -13.42 6.34 -11.66
N TRP A 174 -13.05 7.38 -10.91
CA TRP A 174 -13.66 8.70 -11.00
C TRP A 174 -13.47 9.32 -12.39
N GLU A 175 -12.24 9.34 -12.89
CA GLU A 175 -11.90 9.93 -14.19
C GLU A 175 -12.60 9.23 -15.35
N SER A 176 -12.69 7.90 -15.30
CA SER A 176 -13.38 7.12 -16.32
C SER A 176 -14.89 7.42 -16.36
N ARG A 177 -15.52 7.64 -15.20
CA ARG A 177 -16.95 8.01 -15.13
C ARG A 177 -17.20 9.44 -15.60
N VAL A 178 -16.32 10.38 -15.26
CA VAL A 178 -16.39 11.77 -15.74
C VAL A 178 -16.23 11.84 -17.26
N ALA A 179 -15.29 11.07 -17.82
CA ALA A 179 -15.13 10.95 -19.27
C ALA A 179 -16.39 10.37 -19.93
N ALA A 180 -16.96 9.31 -19.36
CA ALA A 180 -18.18 8.68 -19.87
C ALA A 180 -19.44 9.58 -19.80
N SER A 181 -19.52 10.50 -18.83
CA SER A 181 -20.64 11.43 -18.71
C SER A 181 -20.54 12.66 -19.62
N GLY A 182 -19.44 12.80 -20.39
CA GLY A 182 -19.18 13.98 -21.21
C GLY A 182 -18.77 15.22 -20.40
N GLY A 183 -18.42 15.06 -19.11
CA GLY A 183 -18.14 16.16 -18.17
C GLY A 183 -16.84 16.93 -18.41
N ARG A 184 -16.00 16.49 -19.35
CA ARG A 184 -14.81 17.21 -19.82
C ARG A 184 -14.79 17.20 -21.35
N ALA A 185 -14.70 18.38 -21.97
CA ALA A 185 -14.71 18.53 -23.42
C ALA A 185 -13.51 17.81 -24.08
N GLY A 186 -13.77 16.65 -24.70
CA GLY A 186 -12.89 16.01 -25.70
C GLY A 186 -11.61 15.33 -25.21
N ALA A 187 -10.64 15.21 -26.14
CA ALA A 187 -9.42 14.37 -26.10
C ALA A 187 -8.51 14.49 -24.86
N SER A 188 -8.63 15.55 -24.08
CA SER A 188 -7.88 15.73 -22.81
C SER A 188 -8.36 14.75 -21.73
N ALA A 189 -9.66 14.47 -21.66
CA ALA A 189 -10.22 13.46 -20.75
C ALA A 189 -9.72 12.06 -21.10
N ASP A 190 -9.70 11.72 -22.39
CA ASP A 190 -9.19 10.44 -22.90
C ASP A 190 -7.69 10.26 -22.63
N GLY A 191 -6.92 11.35 -22.77
CA GLY A 191 -5.49 11.37 -22.43
C GLY A 191 -5.23 11.09 -20.95
N ASN A 192 -5.97 11.72 -20.05
CA ASN A 192 -5.84 11.49 -18.60
C ASN A 192 -6.21 10.06 -18.21
N VAL A 193 -7.30 9.51 -18.75
CA VAL A 193 -7.69 8.12 -18.48
C VAL A 193 -6.63 7.15 -19.00
N ARG A 194 -6.07 7.38 -20.20
CA ARG A 194 -4.98 6.53 -20.73
C ARG A 194 -3.74 6.56 -19.84
N HIS A 195 -3.32 7.74 -19.38
CA HIS A 195 -2.19 7.84 -18.45
C HIS A 195 -2.44 7.07 -17.16
N LEU A 196 -3.65 7.17 -16.58
CA LEU A 196 -4.01 6.44 -15.36
C LEU A 196 -4.11 4.92 -15.57
N VAL A 197 -4.51 4.48 -16.76
CA VAL A 197 -4.48 3.07 -17.14
C VAL A 197 -3.05 2.55 -17.19
N ASP A 198 -2.14 3.30 -17.83
CA ASP A 198 -0.73 2.94 -17.92
C ASP A 198 -0.09 2.91 -16.53
N GLU A 199 -0.32 3.95 -15.72
CA GLU A 199 0.20 4.05 -14.36
C GLU A 199 -0.30 2.92 -13.46
N LEU A 200 -1.60 2.62 -13.49
CA LEU A 200 -2.16 1.53 -12.70
C LEU A 200 -1.64 0.16 -13.17
N ALA A 201 -1.53 -0.08 -14.49
CA ALA A 201 -0.98 -1.34 -15.00
C ALA A 201 0.48 -1.52 -14.58
N ASP A 202 1.30 -0.47 -14.67
CA ASP A 202 2.69 -0.48 -14.22
C ASP A 202 2.77 -0.67 -12.70
N TYR A 203 1.92 0.00 -11.92
CA TYR A 203 1.89 -0.15 -10.47
C TYR A 203 1.47 -1.57 -10.05
N LEU A 204 0.45 -2.16 -10.69
CA LEU A 204 0.01 -3.53 -10.41
C LEU A 204 1.05 -4.58 -10.80
N LEU A 205 1.97 -4.30 -11.73
CA LEU A 205 3.06 -5.20 -12.12
C LEU A 205 4.38 -4.94 -11.37
N PHE A 206 4.32 -4.19 -10.26
CA PHE A 206 5.49 -3.84 -9.44
C PHE A 206 6.60 -3.13 -10.26
N ILE A 207 6.21 -2.37 -11.29
CA ILE A 207 7.18 -1.59 -12.07
C ILE A 207 7.75 -0.48 -11.18
N GLY A 208 9.09 -0.49 -11.04
CA GLY A 208 9.82 0.45 -10.19
C GLY A 208 9.88 0.06 -8.71
N GLU A 209 9.47 -1.16 -8.33
CA GLU A 209 9.61 -1.65 -6.95
C GLU A 209 11.06 -1.52 -6.47
N ALA A 210 11.25 -0.91 -5.30
CA ALA A 210 12.55 -0.82 -4.67
C ALA A 210 13.03 -2.21 -4.26
N ARG A 211 14.24 -2.59 -4.69
CA ARG A 211 14.81 -3.90 -4.35
C ARG A 211 15.03 -4.01 -2.85
N LEU A 212 14.73 -5.19 -2.31
CA LEU A 212 15.07 -5.52 -0.93
C LEU A 212 16.60 -5.53 -0.77
N PRO A 213 17.17 -4.73 0.13
CA PRO A 213 18.62 -4.69 0.33
C PRO A 213 19.15 -5.93 1.07
N VAL A 214 18.27 -6.65 1.79
CA VAL A 214 18.54 -7.95 2.42
C VAL A 214 17.27 -8.81 2.36
N PRO A 215 17.40 -10.14 2.50
CA PRO A 215 16.24 -10.99 2.73
C PRO A 215 15.51 -10.63 4.02
N LEU A 216 14.18 -10.62 3.97
CA LEU A 216 13.29 -10.33 5.11
C LEU A 216 12.47 -11.57 5.47
N ALA A 217 11.93 -11.56 6.68
CA ALA A 217 10.96 -12.55 7.15
C ALA A 217 9.72 -11.82 7.65
N ALA A 218 8.55 -12.28 7.22
CA ALA A 218 7.28 -11.84 7.79
C ALA A 218 7.11 -12.45 9.18
N ARG A 219 6.32 -11.81 10.05
CA ARG A 219 5.98 -12.42 11.33
C ARG A 219 5.17 -13.70 11.14
N PRO A 220 5.27 -14.66 12.07
CA PRO A 220 4.47 -15.88 12.02
C PRO A 220 2.98 -15.59 11.83
N GLY A 221 2.35 -16.25 10.86
CA GLY A 221 0.92 -16.12 10.56
C GLY A 221 0.58 -15.05 9.53
N PHE A 222 1.45 -14.05 9.27
CA PHE A 222 1.13 -12.99 8.32
C PHE A 222 1.04 -13.51 6.88
N ALA A 223 2.05 -14.28 6.44
CA ALA A 223 2.09 -14.85 5.10
C ALA A 223 0.92 -15.81 4.87
N GLU A 224 0.62 -16.66 5.85
CA GLU A 224 -0.49 -17.62 5.80
C GLU A 224 -1.84 -16.91 5.72
N HIS A 225 -2.03 -15.84 6.51
CA HIS A 225 -3.26 -15.05 6.47
C HIS A 225 -3.44 -14.34 5.13
N LEU A 226 -2.38 -13.75 4.58
CA LEU A 226 -2.42 -13.08 3.28
C LEU A 226 -2.73 -14.08 2.16
N GLU A 227 -2.07 -15.23 2.13
CA GLU A 227 -2.30 -16.28 1.14
C GLU A 227 -3.68 -16.92 1.22
N ALA A 228 -4.25 -17.06 2.42
CA ALA A 228 -5.58 -17.66 2.60
C ALA A 228 -6.71 -16.82 1.98
N ARG A 229 -6.50 -15.51 1.80
CA ARG A 229 -7.50 -14.58 1.25
C ARG A 229 -7.48 -14.50 -0.27
N ILE A 230 -6.40 -14.92 -0.92
CA ILE A 230 -6.18 -14.70 -2.35
C ILE A 230 -6.18 -16.04 -3.10
N PRO A 231 -6.94 -16.16 -4.20
CA PRO A 231 -7.06 -17.40 -4.96
C PRO A 231 -5.71 -18.01 -5.35
N LYS A 232 -5.64 -19.34 -5.30
CA LYS A 232 -4.54 -20.13 -5.84
C LYS A 232 -4.94 -20.69 -7.20
N ASP A 233 -4.02 -20.69 -8.14
CA ASP A 233 -4.20 -21.40 -9.40
C ASP A 233 -4.15 -22.92 -9.19
N ARG A 234 -4.41 -23.70 -10.23
CA ARG A 234 -4.39 -25.17 -10.24
C ARG A 234 -3.02 -25.77 -9.89
N ARG A 235 -1.96 -24.96 -9.87
CA ARG A 235 -0.58 -25.33 -9.49
C ARG A 235 -0.23 -24.86 -8.08
N GLY A 236 -1.19 -24.30 -7.34
CA GLY A 236 -1.02 -23.79 -5.98
C GLY A 236 -0.33 -22.41 -5.89
N ARG A 237 -0.21 -21.69 -7.01
CA ARG A 237 0.44 -20.37 -7.08
C ARG A 237 -0.56 -19.26 -6.80
N SER A 238 -0.15 -18.21 -6.07
CA SER A 238 -1.01 -17.06 -5.76
C SER A 238 -0.22 -15.74 -5.76
N PHE A 239 -0.88 -14.64 -6.10
CA PHE A 239 -0.31 -13.29 -6.01
C PHE A 239 -0.11 -12.78 -4.57
N ALA A 240 -0.59 -13.53 -3.57
CA ALA A 240 -0.27 -13.28 -2.17
C ALA A 240 1.02 -13.97 -1.69
N GLN A 241 1.62 -14.85 -2.50
CA GLN A 241 2.86 -15.54 -2.11
C GLN A 241 4.02 -14.56 -2.09
N LEU A 242 4.71 -14.51 -0.95
CA LEU A 242 5.83 -13.59 -0.73
C LEU A 242 7.16 -14.21 -1.20
N ASP A 243 8.05 -13.40 -1.77
CA ASP A 243 9.44 -13.79 -2.09
C ASP A 243 10.37 -13.45 -0.93
N LEU A 244 10.36 -12.17 -0.53
CA LEU A 244 11.13 -11.58 0.56
C LEU A 244 12.65 -11.73 0.46
N VAL A 245 13.18 -12.29 -0.63
CA VAL A 245 14.62 -12.37 -0.89
C VAL A 245 15.07 -11.18 -1.74
N SER A 246 14.34 -10.90 -2.82
CA SER A 246 14.69 -9.89 -3.82
C SER A 246 13.59 -8.84 -4.03
N ARG A 247 12.33 -9.23 -3.77
CA ARG A 247 11.10 -8.45 -3.99
C ARG A 247 10.02 -8.84 -2.99
N LEU A 248 8.92 -8.10 -2.95
CA LEU A 248 7.80 -8.36 -2.04
C LEU A 248 7.02 -9.61 -2.45
N MET A 249 6.44 -9.60 -3.65
CA MET A 249 5.61 -10.69 -4.18
C MET A 249 6.43 -11.64 -5.04
N ARG A 250 6.25 -12.95 -4.84
CA ARG A 250 6.89 -14.00 -5.63
C ARG A 250 6.56 -13.93 -7.11
N TYR A 251 5.32 -13.60 -7.42
CA TYR A 251 4.88 -13.32 -8.78
C TYR A 251 4.60 -11.81 -8.88
N PRO A 252 5.28 -11.06 -9.77
CA PRO A 252 5.21 -9.60 -9.81
C PRO A 252 3.91 -9.10 -10.43
N CYS A 253 2.80 -9.40 -9.77
CA CYS A 253 1.48 -8.88 -10.02
C CYS A 253 0.78 -8.73 -8.67
N SER A 254 0.22 -7.55 -8.42
CA SER A 254 -0.44 -7.22 -7.16
C SER A 254 -1.71 -8.03 -6.99
N TYR A 255 -1.90 -8.63 -5.81
CA TYR A 255 -3.16 -9.28 -5.46
C TYR A 255 -4.34 -8.29 -5.36
N ILE A 256 -4.09 -6.97 -5.38
CA ILE A 256 -5.15 -5.95 -5.44
C ILE A 256 -6.03 -6.10 -6.69
N VAL A 257 -5.58 -6.81 -7.72
CA VAL A 257 -6.45 -7.21 -8.85
C VAL A 257 -7.70 -8.00 -8.42
N TYR A 258 -7.72 -8.62 -7.24
CA TYR A 258 -8.88 -9.31 -6.67
C TYR A 258 -9.70 -8.46 -5.69
N SER A 259 -9.29 -7.21 -5.45
CA SER A 259 -10.02 -6.33 -4.53
C SER A 259 -11.35 -5.88 -5.14
N ALA A 260 -12.31 -5.58 -4.26
CA ALA A 260 -13.57 -4.95 -4.67
C ALA A 260 -13.34 -3.61 -5.39
N ALA A 261 -12.23 -2.92 -5.08
CA ALA A 261 -11.83 -1.68 -5.73
C ALA A 261 -11.50 -1.87 -7.22
N PHE A 262 -10.74 -2.92 -7.55
CA PHE A 262 -10.42 -3.27 -8.93
C PHE A 262 -11.67 -3.78 -9.68
N ASP A 263 -12.45 -4.65 -9.03
CA ASP A 263 -13.66 -5.21 -9.64
C ASP A 263 -14.75 -4.17 -9.91
N GLY A 264 -14.83 -3.13 -9.09
CA GLY A 264 -15.76 -2.01 -9.22
C GLY A 264 -15.38 -0.95 -10.27
N LEU A 265 -14.22 -1.09 -10.94
CA LEU A 265 -13.85 -0.21 -12.04
C LEU A 265 -14.90 -0.26 -13.18
N PRO A 266 -15.19 0.87 -13.86
CA PRO A 266 -15.99 0.86 -15.08
C PRO A 266 -15.43 -0.14 -16.10
N SER A 267 -16.30 -0.92 -16.75
CA SER A 267 -15.89 -2.04 -17.60
C SER A 267 -14.91 -1.66 -18.72
N SER A 268 -15.03 -0.45 -19.27
CA SER A 268 -14.10 0.08 -20.27
C SER A 268 -12.70 0.30 -19.69
N ALA A 269 -12.61 0.91 -18.49
CA ALA A 269 -11.35 1.18 -17.80
C ALA A 269 -10.68 -0.13 -17.37
N LYS A 270 -11.42 -1.07 -16.78
CA LYS A 270 -10.88 -2.38 -16.39
C LYS A 270 -10.32 -3.15 -17.59
N ARG A 271 -11.04 -3.18 -18.72
CA ARG A 271 -10.54 -3.78 -19.96
C ARG A 271 -9.28 -3.09 -20.48
N ALA A 272 -9.19 -1.76 -20.38
CA ALA A 272 -8.01 -1.02 -20.79
C ALA A 272 -6.79 -1.38 -19.92
N VAL A 273 -6.97 -1.50 -18.60
CA VAL A 273 -5.91 -1.96 -17.68
C VAL A 273 -5.46 -3.38 -18.01
N TYR A 274 -6.39 -4.31 -18.21
CA TYR A 274 -6.03 -5.67 -18.64
C TYR A 274 -5.32 -5.72 -19.98
N ALA A 275 -5.78 -4.94 -20.98
CA ALA A 275 -5.12 -4.86 -22.28
C ALA A 275 -3.69 -4.35 -22.15
N ARG A 276 -3.47 -3.33 -21.31
CA ARG A 276 -2.15 -2.77 -21.04
C ARG A 276 -1.24 -3.75 -20.29
N MET A 277 -1.76 -4.43 -19.27
CA MET A 277 -1.04 -5.52 -18.60
C MET A 277 -0.67 -6.64 -19.58
N LEU A 278 -1.57 -7.03 -20.48
CA LEU A 278 -1.30 -8.03 -21.51
C LEU A 278 -0.22 -7.58 -22.49
N GLU A 279 -0.20 -6.31 -22.91
CA GLU A 279 0.87 -5.76 -23.76
C GLU A 279 2.24 -5.90 -23.11
N ILE A 280 2.34 -5.54 -21.83
CA ILE A 280 3.55 -5.70 -21.04
C ILE A 280 3.87 -7.20 -20.94
N LEU A 281 3.00 -8.00 -20.35
CA LEU A 281 3.26 -9.42 -20.05
C LEU A 281 3.52 -10.28 -21.30
N SER A 282 2.94 -9.95 -22.45
CA SER A 282 3.24 -10.64 -23.72
C SER A 282 4.59 -10.26 -24.34
N GLY A 283 5.27 -9.24 -23.82
CA GLY A 283 6.52 -8.73 -24.37
C GLY A 283 6.35 -7.88 -25.63
N ARG A 284 5.11 -7.50 -25.98
CA ARG A 284 4.83 -6.55 -27.09
C ARG A 284 5.40 -5.16 -26.78
N ASP A 285 5.40 -4.79 -25.51
CA ASP A 285 6.13 -3.61 -25.04
C ASP A 285 7.43 -4.04 -24.34
N SER A 286 8.55 -3.73 -24.98
CA SER A 286 9.89 -4.12 -24.55
C SER A 286 10.71 -2.95 -23.99
N ARG A 287 10.06 -1.88 -23.53
CA ARG A 287 10.75 -0.75 -22.89
C ARG A 287 11.58 -1.22 -21.70
N ALA A 288 12.71 -0.54 -21.45
CA ALA A 288 13.65 -0.88 -20.39
C ALA A 288 13.02 -0.89 -18.98
N ALA A 289 11.96 -0.11 -18.75
CA ALA A 289 11.20 -0.11 -17.50
C ALA A 289 10.62 -1.49 -17.14
N TYR A 290 10.39 -2.37 -18.12
CA TYR A 290 9.81 -3.70 -17.94
C TYR A 290 10.84 -4.81 -17.81
N ALA A 291 12.14 -4.49 -17.78
CA ALA A 291 13.21 -5.47 -17.83
C ALA A 291 13.30 -6.39 -16.59
N HIS A 292 12.73 -6.00 -15.44
CA HIS A 292 12.68 -6.88 -14.26
C HIS A 292 11.68 -8.03 -14.40
N LEU A 293 10.70 -7.90 -15.30
CA LEU A 293 9.76 -8.98 -15.61
C LEU A 293 10.44 -9.98 -16.55
N THR A 294 10.95 -11.06 -15.96
CA THR A 294 11.56 -12.17 -16.72
C THR A 294 10.51 -12.89 -17.58
N SER A 295 10.95 -13.70 -18.55
CA SER A 295 10.04 -14.55 -19.34
C SER A 295 9.23 -15.51 -18.46
N ASP A 296 9.83 -15.99 -17.37
CA ASP A 296 9.17 -16.86 -16.40
C ASP A 296 8.16 -16.11 -15.54
N ASP A 297 8.49 -14.89 -15.09
CA ASP A 297 7.55 -14.02 -14.37
C ASP A 297 6.32 -13.73 -15.24
N ARG A 298 6.54 -13.31 -16.49
CA ARG A 298 5.47 -13.01 -17.45
C ARG A 298 4.55 -14.21 -17.67
N ARG A 299 5.14 -15.38 -17.91
CA ARG A 299 4.39 -16.63 -18.10
C ARG A 299 3.60 -16.99 -16.85
N ALA A 300 4.21 -16.93 -15.68
CA ALA A 300 3.55 -17.27 -14.42
C ALA A 300 2.38 -16.33 -14.11
N VAL A 301 2.56 -15.01 -14.27
CA VAL A 301 1.50 -14.02 -14.05
C VAL A 301 0.32 -14.24 -15.00
N LEU A 302 0.57 -14.46 -16.30
CA LEU A 302 -0.49 -14.76 -17.27
C LEU A 302 -1.23 -16.06 -16.97
N GLU A 303 -0.52 -17.11 -16.60
CA GLU A 303 -1.12 -18.38 -16.23
C GLU A 303 -1.99 -18.26 -14.99
N ILE A 304 -1.53 -17.54 -13.95
CA ILE A 304 -2.30 -17.31 -12.73
C ILE A 304 -3.56 -16.51 -13.07
N LEU A 305 -3.44 -15.33 -13.71
CA LEU A 305 -4.59 -14.48 -14.05
C LEU A 305 -5.67 -15.24 -14.83
N ARG A 306 -5.28 -16.04 -15.84
CA ARG A 306 -6.23 -16.82 -16.66
C ARG A 306 -6.94 -17.92 -15.88
N ASP A 307 -6.32 -18.44 -14.82
CA ASP A 307 -6.88 -19.53 -14.02
C ASP A 307 -7.75 -19.02 -12.87
N THR A 308 -7.40 -17.85 -12.31
CA THR A 308 -7.99 -17.36 -11.05
C THR A 308 -8.82 -16.10 -11.20
N LYS A 309 -8.73 -15.35 -12.31
CA LYS A 309 -9.47 -14.10 -12.54
C LYS A 309 -10.50 -14.28 -13.67
N PRO A 310 -11.78 -14.56 -13.35
CA PRO A 310 -12.77 -14.99 -14.36
C PRO A 310 -13.08 -13.98 -15.48
N ASP A 311 -12.87 -12.69 -15.22
CA ASP A 311 -13.09 -11.62 -16.20
C ASP A 311 -11.80 -11.18 -16.93
N PHE A 312 -10.68 -11.86 -16.67
CA PHE A 312 -9.44 -11.63 -17.40
C PHE A 312 -9.55 -12.19 -18.83
N PRO A 313 -9.06 -11.47 -19.86
CA PRO A 313 -9.20 -11.93 -21.24
C PRO A 313 -8.56 -13.31 -21.50
N PRO A 314 -9.22 -14.20 -22.27
CA PRO A 314 -8.63 -15.46 -22.67
C PRO A 314 -7.44 -15.25 -23.62
N SER A 315 -6.69 -16.33 -23.86
CA SER A 315 -5.57 -16.36 -24.81
C SER A 315 -5.99 -16.08 -26.25
#